data_AF-V5FQQ5-F1
#
_entry.id   AF-V5FQQ5-F1
#
_cell.length_a   1.000
_cell.length_b   1.000
_cell.length_c   1.000
_cell.angle_alpha   90.00
_cell.angle_beta   90.00
_cell.angle_gamma   90.00
#
_symmetry.space_group_name_H-M   'P 1'
#
loop_
_entity.id
_entity.type
_entity.pdbx_description
1 polymer ?
#
loop_
_entity_poly.entity_id
_entity_poly.type
_entity_poly.pdbx_seq_one_letter_code
_entity_poly.pdbx_strand_id
1 'polypeptide(L)'
;QFGICRIVPPSTFKPECKVLDDMRFTAYNQYVHKMLYRWGPNFKELMAIKKYLETQNISLTHPPWIGGMEIDLPRLYQTVQTLGGLKEVIEKKKWPRVSELMKIPKSA
;
A
#
# COMPACT_ATOMS: atom_id res chain seq x y z
N GLN A 1 34.13 8.76 11.60
CA GLN A 1 33.80 7.59 10.75
C GLN A 1 32.30 7.64 10.43
N PHE A 2 31.90 7.47 9.17
CA PHE A 2 30.55 7.80 8.68
C PHE A 2 29.58 6.61 8.53
N GLY A 3 29.91 5.42 9.05
CA GLY A 3 29.05 4.21 9.01
C GLY A 3 28.94 3.53 7.64
N ILE A 4 29.01 4.28 6.55
CA ILE A 4 29.05 3.80 5.16
C ILE A 4 30.02 4.64 4.32
N CYS A 5 30.53 4.08 3.21
CA CYS A 5 31.28 4.83 2.19
C CYS A 5 30.88 4.35 0.78
N ARG A 6 31.10 5.21 -0.22
CA ARG A 6 30.86 4.90 -1.63
C ARG A 6 32.21 4.57 -2.30
N ILE A 7 32.26 3.45 -3.01
CA ILE A 7 33.40 3.05 -3.84
C ILE A 7 33.01 3.21 -5.31
N VAL A 8 33.83 3.89 -6.09
CA VAL A 8 33.63 4.07 -7.54
C VAL A 8 34.73 3.31 -8.27
N PRO A 9 34.40 2.33 -9.13
CA PRO A 9 35.40 1.60 -9.88
C PRO A 9 36.00 2.45 -11.01
N PRO A 10 37.19 2.09 -11.55
CA PRO A 10 37.75 2.70 -12.74
C PRO A 10 36.81 2.59 -13.95
N SER A 11 36.89 3.54 -14.88
CA SER A 11 36.06 3.57 -16.10
C SER A 11 36.30 2.37 -17.05
N THR A 12 37.45 1.71 -16.91
CA THR A 12 37.82 0.50 -17.66
C THR A 12 37.17 -0.78 -17.10
N PHE A 13 36.65 -0.75 -15.88
CA PHE A 13 36.02 -1.91 -15.25
C PHE A 13 34.54 -2.01 -15.66
N LYS A 14 34.28 -2.82 -16.70
CA LYS A 14 32.94 -3.05 -17.27
C LYS A 14 32.62 -4.54 -17.29
N PRO A 15 32.14 -5.12 -16.16
CA PRO A 15 31.76 -6.53 -16.14
C PRO A 15 30.55 -6.77 -17.07
N GLU A 16 30.50 -7.97 -17.63
CA GLU A 16 29.36 -8.42 -18.43
C GLU A 16 28.11 -8.61 -17.56
N CYS A 17 26.97 -8.06 -17.98
CA CYS A 17 25.68 -8.32 -17.33
C CYS A 17 25.11 -9.64 -17.85
N LYS A 18 24.99 -10.65 -16.98
CA LYS A 18 24.44 -11.97 -17.33
C LYS A 18 22.95 -12.13 -17.02
N VAL A 19 22.24 -11.01 -16.77
CA VAL A 19 20.80 -11.03 -16.54
C VAL A 19 20.10 -11.11 -17.89
N LEU A 20 19.21 -12.09 -18.04
CA LEU A 20 18.40 -12.27 -19.24
C LEU A 20 17.19 -11.33 -19.22
N ASP A 21 16.79 -10.84 -20.40
CA ASP A 21 15.63 -9.94 -20.54
C ASP A 21 14.29 -10.60 -20.17
N ASP A 22 14.21 -11.93 -20.27
CA ASP A 22 13.02 -12.71 -19.97
C ASP A 22 12.96 -13.19 -18.50
N MET A 23 13.88 -12.71 -17.65
CA MET A 23 13.92 -13.06 -16.24
C MET A 23 12.61 -12.69 -15.53
N ARG A 24 11.97 -13.69 -14.90
CA ARG A 24 10.81 -13.51 -14.03
C ARG A 24 11.22 -13.66 -12.58
N PHE A 25 10.72 -12.78 -11.73
CA PHE A 25 10.92 -12.86 -10.28
C PHE A 25 9.62 -12.53 -9.56
N THR A 26 9.48 -13.08 -8.35
CA THR A 26 8.38 -12.72 -7.45
C THR A 26 8.68 -11.34 -6.86
N ALA A 27 7.83 -10.35 -7.17
CA ALA A 27 7.91 -9.05 -6.54
C ALA A 27 7.28 -9.09 -5.14
N TYR A 28 7.96 -8.50 -4.15
CA TYR A 28 7.40 -8.32 -2.81
C TYR A 28 6.72 -6.96 -2.70
N ASN A 29 5.51 -6.96 -2.12
CA ASN A 29 4.82 -5.73 -1.77
C ASN A 29 5.41 -5.15 -0.49
N GLN A 30 5.93 -3.92 -0.58
CA GLN A 30 6.38 -3.18 0.60
C GLN A 30 5.30 -2.20 1.06
N TYR A 31 4.80 -2.42 2.28
CA TYR A 31 3.88 -1.51 2.92
C TYR A 31 4.64 -0.39 3.62
N VAL A 32 5.15 0.58 2.85
CA VAL A 32 5.99 1.67 3.36
C VAL A 32 5.31 2.44 4.50
N HIS A 33 3.97 2.56 4.47
CA HIS A 33 3.19 3.19 5.53
C HIS A 33 3.21 2.43 6.87
N LYS A 34 3.63 1.15 6.85
CA LYS A 34 3.87 0.30 8.04
C LYS A 34 5.35 0.16 8.38
N MET A 35 6.26 0.65 7.52
CA MET A 35 7.70 0.57 7.81
C MET A 35 8.07 1.61 8.86
N LEU A 36 8.63 1.11 9.98
CA LEU A 36 9.00 1.86 11.19
C LEU A 36 7.79 2.33 12.01
N TYR A 37 8.03 2.77 13.26
CA TYR A 37 7.03 3.40 14.11
C TYR A 37 6.73 4.83 13.63
N ARG A 38 6.00 4.94 12.52
CA ARG A 38 5.57 6.23 11.97
C ARG A 38 4.21 6.62 12.55
N TRP A 39 4.22 7.46 13.59
CA TRP A 39 3.01 8.09 14.14
C TRP A 39 2.55 9.25 13.25
N GLY A 40 1.95 8.92 12.11
CA GLY A 40 1.42 9.89 11.16
C GLY A 40 -0.12 10.00 11.18
N PRO A 41 -0.70 10.95 10.43
CA PRO A 41 -2.16 11.11 10.30
C PRO A 41 -2.88 9.82 9.89
N ASN A 42 -2.29 9.02 8.99
CA ASN A 42 -2.84 7.72 8.57
C ASN A 42 -2.97 6.74 9.75
N PHE A 43 -1.94 6.64 10.60
CA PHE A 43 -1.98 5.76 11.77
C PHE A 43 -3.02 6.24 12.81
N LYS A 44 -3.14 7.56 13.01
CA LYS A 44 -4.18 8.14 13.89
C LYS A 44 -5.58 7.79 13.41
N GLU A 45 -5.83 7.91 12.09
CA GLU A 45 -7.11 7.55 11.48
C GLU A 45 -7.40 6.05 11.58
N LEU A 46 -6.39 5.20 11.35
CA LEU A 46 -6.51 3.75 11.55
C LEU A 46 -6.88 3.39 12.99
N MET A 47 -6.26 4.04 13.98
CA MET A 47 -6.57 3.81 15.39
C MET A 47 -7.98 4.28 15.75
N ALA A 48 -8.45 5.39 15.15
CA ALA A 48 -9.83 5.84 15.34
C ALA A 48 -10.83 4.82 14.77
N ILE A 49 -10.58 4.30 13.56
CA ILE A 49 -11.38 3.24 12.94
C ILE A 49 -11.41 2.00 13.84
N LYS A 50 -10.24 1.52 14.31
CA LYS A 50 -10.16 0.35 15.20
C LYS A 50 -10.96 0.53 16.49
N LYS A 51 -10.76 1.66 17.18
CA LYS A 51 -11.50 1.97 18.41
C LYS A 51 -13.01 2.01 18.18
N TYR A 52 -13.46 2.58 17.07
CA TYR A 52 -14.89 2.61 16.76
C TYR A 52 -15.43 1.20 16.50
N LEU A 53 -14.72 0.37 15.73
CA LEU A 53 -15.12 -1.03 15.49
C LEU A 53 -15.21 -1.83 16.81
N GLU A 54 -14.31 -1.61 17.75
CA GLU A 54 -14.36 -2.23 19.08
C GLU A 54 -15.65 -1.86 19.83
N THR A 55 -16.13 -0.60 19.73
CA THR A 55 -17.44 -0.21 20.32
C THR A 55 -18.63 -0.95 19.72
N GLN A 56 -18.46 -1.49 18.51
CA GLN A 56 -19.46 -2.28 17.79
C GLN A 56 -19.23 -3.80 17.97
N ASN A 57 -18.36 -4.21 18.90
CA ASN A 57 -17.94 -5.60 19.11
C ASN A 57 -17.29 -6.25 17.87
N ILE A 58 -16.63 -5.45 17.03
CA ILE A 58 -15.90 -5.92 15.86
C ILE A 58 -14.39 -5.84 16.15
N SER A 59 -13.74 -6.99 16.29
CA SER A 59 -12.29 -7.08 16.47
C SER A 59 -11.58 -7.15 15.13
N LEU A 60 -10.86 -6.08 14.76
CA LEU A 60 -10.05 -6.03 13.54
C LEU A 60 -8.62 -6.55 13.84
N THR A 61 -8.47 -7.86 13.91
CA THR A 61 -7.17 -8.53 14.15
C THR A 61 -6.19 -8.31 12.99
N HIS A 62 -6.70 -8.41 11.76
CA HIS A 62 -5.96 -8.12 10.54
C HIS A 62 -6.82 -7.24 9.61
N PRO A 63 -6.23 -6.28 8.88
CA PRO A 63 -6.96 -5.56 7.85
C PRO A 63 -7.41 -6.50 6.72
N PRO A 64 -8.49 -6.15 6.00
CA PRO A 64 -9.04 -7.00 4.94
C PRO A 64 -8.12 -7.07 3.72
N TRP A 65 -8.21 -8.16 2.96
CA TRP A 65 -7.40 -8.43 1.77
C TRP A 65 -8.28 -8.50 0.53
N ILE A 66 -7.82 -7.95 -0.60
CA ILE A 66 -8.47 -8.05 -1.90
C ILE A 66 -7.41 -8.36 -2.94
N GLY A 67 -7.57 -9.46 -3.68
CA GLY A 67 -6.60 -9.87 -4.71
C GLY A 67 -5.19 -10.13 -4.18
N GLY A 68 -5.04 -10.61 -2.94
CA GLY A 68 -3.74 -10.79 -2.30
C GLY A 68 -3.07 -9.50 -1.83
N MET A 69 -3.75 -8.35 -1.92
CA MET A 69 -3.29 -7.07 -1.41
C MET A 69 -4.06 -6.70 -0.14
N GLU A 70 -3.34 -6.37 0.92
CA GLU A 70 -3.94 -5.83 2.13
C GLU A 70 -4.46 -4.41 1.92
N ILE A 71 -5.65 -4.12 2.43
CA ILE A 71 -6.32 -2.84 2.25
C ILE A 71 -5.93 -1.84 3.36
N ASP A 72 -5.40 -0.70 2.93
CA ASP A 72 -5.21 0.49 3.77
C ASP A 72 -6.58 1.17 4.00
N LEU A 73 -7.18 0.94 5.18
CA LEU A 73 -8.51 1.43 5.54
C LEU A 73 -8.62 2.97 5.56
N PRO A 74 -7.69 3.73 6.18
CA PRO A 74 -7.67 5.19 6.04
C PRO A 74 -7.65 5.64 4.58
N ARG A 75 -6.81 5.04 3.73
CA ARG A 75 -6.75 5.40 2.31
C ARG A 75 -8.04 5.05 1.58
N LEU A 76 -8.67 3.90 1.87
CA LEU A 76 -9.98 3.54 1.32
C LEU A 76 -11.02 4.62 1.66
N TYR A 77 -11.10 4.98 2.94
CA TYR A 77 -12.02 6.01 3.41
C TYR A 77 -11.79 7.34 2.69
N GLN A 78 -10.55 7.84 2.63
CA GLN A 78 -10.21 9.10 1.96
C GLN A 78 -10.51 9.06 0.45
N THR A 79 -10.25 7.92 -0.20
CA THR A 79 -10.55 7.72 -1.62
C THR A 79 -12.05 7.79 -1.88
N VAL A 80 -12.86 7.13 -1.04
CA VAL A 80 -14.33 7.19 -1.13
C VAL A 80 -14.83 8.62 -0.89
N GLN A 81 -14.32 9.31 0.13
CA GLN A 81 -14.71 10.70 0.41
C GLN A 81 -14.39 11.64 -0.75
N THR A 82 -13.21 11.48 -1.36
CA THR A 82 -12.79 12.27 -2.54
C THR A 82 -13.68 12.02 -3.76
N LEU A 83 -14.33 10.86 -3.84
CA LEU A 83 -15.26 10.50 -4.91
C LEU A 83 -16.73 10.84 -4.61
N GLY A 84 -16.99 11.61 -3.54
CA GLY A 84 -18.33 12.07 -3.16
C GLY A 84 -18.96 11.32 -1.97
N GLY A 85 -18.17 10.49 -1.28
CA GLY A 85 -18.65 9.68 -0.16
C GLY A 85 -19.34 8.39 -0.59
N LEU A 86 -19.70 7.57 0.40
CA LEU A 86 -20.18 6.20 0.18
C LEU A 86 -21.45 6.16 -0.69
N LYS A 87 -22.42 7.05 -0.41
CA LYS A 87 -23.68 7.12 -1.16
C LYS A 87 -23.43 7.37 -2.64
N GLU A 88 -22.61 8.37 -2.98
CA GLU A 88 -22.31 8.70 -4.37
C GLU A 88 -21.53 7.59 -5.08
N VAL A 89 -20.58 6.95 -4.38
CA VAL A 89 -19.82 5.82 -4.94
C VAL A 89 -20.74 4.65 -5.29
N ILE A 90 -21.73 4.34 -4.43
CA ILE A 90 -22.69 3.26 -4.68
C ILE A 90 -23.64 3.64 -5.82
N GLU A 91 -24.31 4.78 -5.73
CA GLU A 91 -25.35 5.19 -6.69
C GLU A 91 -24.78 5.39 -8.10
N LYS A 92 -23.57 5.96 -8.21
CA LYS A 92 -22.91 6.19 -9.50
C LYS A 92 -21.96 5.06 -9.90
N LYS A 93 -22.01 3.91 -9.23
CA LYS A 93 -21.19 2.72 -9.52
C LYS A 93 -19.68 3.02 -9.65
N LYS A 94 -19.13 3.86 -8.77
CA LYS A 94 -17.71 4.30 -8.82
C LYS A 94 -16.71 3.34 -8.17
N TRP A 95 -17.14 2.17 -7.69
CA TRP A 95 -16.24 1.16 -7.12
C TRP A 95 -15.06 0.77 -8.04
N PRO A 96 -15.22 0.64 -9.38
CA PRO A 96 -14.08 0.41 -10.28
C PRO A 96 -13.04 1.54 -10.21
N ARG A 97 -13.47 2.80 -10.08
CA ARG A 97 -12.58 3.95 -9.94
C ARG A 97 -11.89 3.98 -8.58
N VAL A 98 -12.59 3.61 -7.51
CA VAL A 98 -11.99 3.42 -6.17
C VAL A 98 -10.87 2.38 -6.25
N SER A 99 -11.15 1.22 -6.84
CA SER A 99 -10.20 0.11 -7.00
C SER A 99 -8.94 0.53 -7.78
N GLU A 100 -9.12 1.27 -8.87
CA GLU A 100 -8.02 1.81 -9.67
C GLU A 100 -7.13 2.79 -8.87
N LEU A 101 -7.72 3.74 -8.14
CA LEU A 101 -6.97 4.70 -7.32
C LEU A 101 -6.26 4.04 -6.13
N MET A 102 -6.84 2.94 -5.63
CA MET A 102 -6.24 2.10 -4.60
C MET A 102 -5.21 1.12 -5.15
N LYS A 103 -5.08 1.00 -6.48
CA LYS A 103 -4.20 0.05 -7.17
C LYS A 103 -4.48 -1.40 -6.78
N ILE A 104 -5.74 -1.75 -6.55
CA ILE A 104 -6.15 -3.14 -6.28
C ILE A 104 -5.92 -3.96 -7.55
N PRO A 105 -5.33 -5.18 -7.45
CA PRO A 105 -5.15 -6.05 -8.60
C PRO A 105 -6.47 -6.32 -9.34
N LYS A 106 -6.47 -6.19 -10.68
CA LYS A 106 -7.67 -6.39 -11.52
C LYS A 106 -8.18 -7.84 -11.56
N SER A 107 -7.34 -8.78 -11.13
CA SER A 107 -7.65 -10.21 -11.06
C SER A 107 -8.35 -10.62 -9.76
N ALA A 108 -8.72 -9.65 -8.92
CA ALA A 108 -9.38 -9.84 -7.63
C ALA A 108 -10.90 -9.97 -7.76
#